data_AF-A0A2T7P8E6-F1
#
_entry.id   AF-A0A2T7P8E6-F1
#
_cell.length_a   1.000
_cell.length_b   1.000
_cell.length_c   1.000
_cell.angle_alpha   90.00
_cell.angle_beta   90.00
_cell.angle_gamma   90.00
#
_symmetry.space_group_name_H-M   'P 1'
#
loop_
_entity.id
_entity.type
_entity.pdbx_description
1 polymer ?
#
loop_
_entity_poly.entity_id
_entity_poly.type
_entity_poly.pdbx_seq_one_letter_code
_entity_poly.pdbx_strand_id
1 'polypeptide(L)'
;MGSDSRWRCVLVVWTLLGSIEAGWISGVCNNETASPNRGCVVTNITTDDNRFLFGVKSKGSENHIFSAAGALHFEQGTERYLGTDVVRGIRVEKWHSCQYMPVLDATVNVTWYFSDKSAWDTDIGKRSVPVRAVVVGKINDGNNVRSFNHIYDFFHFRAAINPMDLQLESGDYCQNRIKQVPFPKLPDVFSITGEMINFSEEATLTIEEHYDQKNKLNVYRYLPPDKAGTLESVNDVTEIHDFNSGIAYIINTATGVCQMRNMTQGLVQFPSIPGESDSVRQQTYTRFFLLNGTTSYSYGGVTDYQNWELSGAGQGSSYQIPILYRRWDDQDDDQPTYLYNGFSFDLDRPLTSKLDVGACFHGAQRINVRFAVDGGYKSAVTYNIENFKAALRSAVSLFLGVSQLQVADIEVYTGDPSITVTFDLLDAPPTAQDNNSPTVFNSLNNALSLLTSPSTTTYFEISVLNGQTVTTVPLLNNSGRIFFSNGTCLGCDLLYSPTFAATSSGYSAGALGGLAVAMIILGGAFGVVGGYFMFGRQGPQSGIVTLRDMKPGS
;
A
#
# COMPACT_ATOMS: atom_id res chain seq x y z
N MET A 1 4.40 36.72 43.10
CA MET A 1 4.10 35.30 42.80
C MET A 1 4.22 35.15 41.30
N GLY A 2 5.41 34.76 40.82
CA GLY A 2 5.72 34.69 39.40
C GLY A 2 5.67 33.24 38.93
N SER A 3 4.71 32.93 38.05
CA SER A 3 4.66 31.70 37.28
C SER A 3 5.20 31.98 35.88
N ASP A 4 6.46 31.68 35.61
CA ASP A 4 6.93 31.54 34.24
C ASP A 4 8.07 30.52 34.22
N SER A 5 7.71 29.26 34.45
CA SER A 5 8.61 28.10 34.32
C SER A 5 8.31 27.42 32.98
N ARG A 6 8.74 28.03 31.87
CA ARG A 6 8.67 27.39 30.56
C ARG A 6 9.82 26.43 30.41
N TRP A 7 9.54 25.13 30.43
CA TRP A 7 10.50 24.11 30.02
C TRP A 7 10.63 24.16 28.50
N ARG A 8 11.85 24.31 27.98
CA ARG A 8 12.15 24.26 26.55
C ARG A 8 13.13 23.12 26.31
N CYS A 9 12.71 22.12 25.54
CA CYS A 9 13.59 21.07 25.04
C CYS A 9 14.21 21.55 23.72
N VAL A 10 15.52 21.37 23.57
CA VAL A 10 16.23 21.56 22.29
C VAL A 10 16.75 20.19 21.88
N LEU A 11 16.27 19.68 20.74
CA LEU A 11 16.61 18.37 20.21
C LEU A 11 17.53 18.55 19.00
N VAL A 12 18.59 17.76 18.86
CA VAL A 12 19.43 17.79 17.65
C VAL A 12 19.80 16.38 17.22
N VAL A 13 19.64 16.07 15.92
CA VAL A 13 19.73 14.72 15.34
C VAL A 13 20.86 14.64 14.32
N TRP A 14 21.54 13.49 14.25
CA TRP A 14 22.36 13.10 13.10
C TRP A 14 22.16 11.61 12.76
N THR A 15 22.04 11.28 11.48
CA THR A 15 22.15 9.91 10.96
C THR A 15 23.47 9.77 10.20
N LEU A 16 24.30 8.81 10.62
CA LEU A 16 25.53 8.43 9.92
C LEU A 16 25.19 7.59 8.68
N LEU A 17 24.81 8.25 7.58
CA LEU A 17 24.82 7.62 6.26
C LEU A 17 25.51 8.57 5.28
N GLY A 18 26.62 8.09 4.71
CA GLY A 18 27.57 8.89 3.94
C GLY A 18 26.91 9.64 2.79
N SER A 19 27.24 10.94 2.71
CA SER A 19 26.84 11.92 1.69
C SER A 19 25.33 11.99 1.44
N ILE A 20 24.61 12.99 1.97
CA ILE A 20 24.17 14.27 1.35
C ILE A 20 23.56 15.16 2.48
N GLU A 21 23.48 16.47 2.27
CA GLU A 21 23.13 17.56 3.20
C GLU A 21 22.14 17.25 4.35
N ALA A 22 22.55 17.56 5.58
CA ALA A 22 21.80 17.38 6.83
C ALA A 22 20.83 18.56 7.11
N GLY A 23 19.53 18.26 7.23
CA GLY A 23 18.50 19.17 7.73
C GLY A 23 18.25 18.98 9.23
N TRP A 24 17.95 20.07 9.94
CA TRP A 24 17.91 20.11 11.41
C TRP A 24 16.50 20.45 11.91
N ILE A 25 16.11 19.91 13.07
CA ILE A 25 14.82 20.17 13.74
C ILE A 25 15.11 20.80 15.10
N SER A 26 14.52 21.95 15.40
CA SER A 26 14.42 22.53 16.74
C SER A 26 12.92 22.55 17.08
N GLY A 27 12.48 21.58 17.89
CA GLY A 27 11.07 21.47 18.29
C GLY A 27 10.86 22.10 19.66
N VAL A 28 10.03 23.14 19.75
CA VAL A 28 9.50 23.60 21.04
C VAL A 28 8.26 22.76 21.35
N CYS A 29 8.42 21.71 22.17
CA CYS A 29 7.27 21.01 22.74
C CYS A 29 6.67 21.88 23.85
N ASN A 30 5.74 22.77 23.49
CA ASN A 30 4.86 23.38 24.48
C ASN A 30 3.87 22.30 24.91
N ASN A 31 4.22 21.50 25.92
CA ASN A 31 3.20 20.85 26.72
C ASN A 31 2.47 21.98 27.47
N GLU A 32 1.15 22.05 27.33
CA GLU A 32 0.26 23.10 27.86
C GLU A 32 0.10 24.35 27.00
N THR A 33 -0.50 24.19 25.82
CA THR A 33 -1.73 24.91 25.42
C THR A 33 -2.18 24.37 24.08
N ALA A 34 -3.40 23.81 24.04
CA ALA A 34 -4.04 23.37 22.81
C ALA A 34 -4.17 24.55 21.84
N SER A 35 -3.21 24.68 20.93
CA SER A 35 -3.39 25.41 19.68
C SER A 35 -4.11 24.47 18.72
N PRO A 36 -5.13 24.93 17.98
CA PRO A 36 -5.83 24.11 17.00
C PRO A 36 -4.93 23.65 15.83
N ASN A 37 -3.69 24.15 15.77
CA ASN A 37 -2.66 23.62 14.88
C ASN A 37 -1.59 22.93 15.74
N ARG A 38 -1.63 21.60 15.83
CA ARG A 38 -0.50 20.75 16.27
C ARG A 38 0.67 20.82 15.26
N GLY A 39 1.06 22.02 14.85
CA GLY A 39 2.11 22.22 13.87
C GLY A 39 3.47 22.23 14.55
N CYS A 40 4.33 21.26 14.24
CA CYS A 40 5.74 21.42 14.55
C CYS A 40 6.34 22.51 13.65
N VAL A 41 7.13 23.39 14.27
CA VAL A 41 7.82 24.48 13.58
C VAL A 41 9.23 24.01 13.25
N VAL A 42 9.64 24.17 11.99
CA VAL A 42 11.02 23.95 11.56
C VAL A 42 11.72 25.30 11.44
N THR A 43 12.77 25.50 12.22
CA THR A 43 13.66 26.66 12.10
C THR A 43 15.04 26.20 11.63
N ASN A 44 15.72 27.07 10.86
CA ASN A 44 17.13 26.83 10.59
C ASN A 44 17.93 27.06 11.87
N ILE A 45 18.64 26.04 12.35
CA ILE A 45 19.44 26.11 13.57
C ILE A 45 20.52 27.18 13.48
N THR A 46 21.02 27.54 12.29
CA THR A 46 21.98 28.65 12.11
C THR A 46 21.38 30.03 12.33
N THR A 47 20.07 30.12 12.49
CA THR A 47 19.33 31.34 12.81
C THR A 47 18.54 31.23 14.12
N ASP A 48 18.58 30.10 14.81
CA ASP A 48 17.82 29.86 16.05
C ASP A 48 18.52 30.48 17.27
N ASP A 49 17.81 31.26 18.07
CA ASP A 49 18.35 31.92 19.27
C ASP A 49 18.61 30.93 20.43
N ASN A 50 18.06 29.71 20.37
CA ASN A 50 18.25 28.68 21.40
C ASN A 50 19.58 27.91 21.29
N ARG A 51 20.54 28.41 20.50
CA ARG A 51 21.90 27.84 20.37
C ARG A 51 22.79 27.95 21.60
N PHE A 52 22.28 28.50 22.70
CA PHE A 52 23.08 28.92 23.85
C PHE A 52 23.98 27.83 24.46
N LEU A 53 23.46 26.61 24.70
CA LEU A 53 24.23 25.57 25.40
C LEU A 53 24.88 24.54 24.45
N PHE A 54 24.19 24.14 23.39
CA PHE A 54 24.66 23.06 22.51
C PHE A 54 25.26 23.56 21.19
N GLY A 55 24.97 24.81 20.83
CA GLY A 55 25.60 25.57 19.75
C GLY A 55 25.72 24.90 18.39
N VAL A 56 26.36 25.62 17.47
CA VAL A 56 26.72 25.12 16.14
C VAL A 56 28.13 25.59 15.85
N LYS A 57 29.01 24.67 15.45
CA LYS A 57 30.36 24.93 14.97
C LYS A 57 30.39 24.72 13.46
N SER A 58 30.69 25.76 12.71
CA SER A 58 30.95 25.61 11.28
C SER A 58 32.35 25.05 11.06
N LYS A 59 32.47 24.01 10.24
CA LYS A 59 33.74 23.44 9.77
C LYS A 59 33.71 23.43 8.23
N GLY A 60 34.21 24.50 7.62
CA GLY A 60 34.10 24.70 6.17
C GLY A 60 32.67 25.11 5.78
N SER A 61 32.09 24.44 4.78
CA SER A 61 30.69 24.62 4.36
C SER A 61 29.68 23.86 5.23
N GLU A 62 30.15 22.99 6.12
CA GLU A 62 29.29 22.15 6.96
C GLU A 62 29.15 22.73 8.37
N ASN A 63 27.94 22.61 8.92
CA ASN A 63 27.62 22.97 10.29
C ASN A 63 27.53 21.70 11.14
N HIS A 64 28.23 21.66 12.27
CA HIS A 64 28.19 20.56 13.22
C HIS A 64 27.68 21.04 14.58
N ILE A 65 27.01 20.17 15.33
CA ILE A 65 26.78 20.42 16.75
C ILE A 65 28.11 20.47 17.49
N PHE A 66 28.14 21.13 18.65
CA PHE A 66 29.30 21.01 19.51
C PHE A 66 29.49 19.56 19.97
N SER A 67 30.76 19.18 20.16
CA SER A 67 31.08 17.99 20.95
C SER A 67 30.56 18.19 22.38
N ALA A 68 30.47 17.13 23.18
CA ALA A 68 30.12 17.28 24.60
C ALA A 68 31.07 18.26 25.33
N ALA A 69 32.36 18.27 24.96
CA ALA A 69 33.31 19.26 25.49
C ALA A 69 33.04 20.65 24.92
N GLY A 70 32.65 20.78 23.65
CA GLY A 70 32.32 22.06 23.02
C GLY A 70 31.06 22.71 23.58
N ALA A 71 30.03 21.92 23.90
CA ALA A 71 28.78 22.37 24.52
C ALA A 71 29.01 22.93 25.93
N LEU A 72 29.98 22.35 26.64
CA LEU A 72 30.43 22.86 27.94
C LEU A 72 31.55 23.90 27.81
N HIS A 73 31.94 24.25 26.58
CA HIS A 73 33.02 25.16 26.24
C HIS A 73 34.39 24.80 26.87
N PHE A 74 34.64 23.50 27.05
CA PHE A 74 35.89 22.92 27.58
C PHE A 74 36.93 22.55 26.53
N GLU A 75 36.66 22.78 25.24
CA GLU A 75 37.62 22.48 24.17
C GLU A 75 38.89 23.34 24.22
N GLN A 76 38.88 24.45 24.99
CA GLN A 76 40.00 25.41 25.02
C GLN A 76 41.08 25.06 26.05
N GLY A 77 40.80 24.19 27.03
CA GLY A 77 41.77 23.78 28.04
C GLY A 77 42.19 24.92 28.99
N THR A 78 41.35 25.94 29.15
CA THR A 78 41.64 27.15 29.96
C THR A 78 41.08 27.06 31.38
N GLU A 79 40.55 25.89 31.75
CA GLU A 79 39.84 25.67 33.00
C GLU A 79 40.82 25.55 34.17
N ARG A 80 40.52 26.28 35.24
CA ARG A 80 41.26 26.22 36.50
C ARG A 80 40.46 25.49 37.56
N TYR A 81 41.04 24.46 38.16
CA TYR A 81 40.47 23.80 39.32
C TYR A 81 40.49 24.74 40.54
N LEU A 82 39.36 24.84 41.23
CA LEU A 82 39.17 25.69 42.42
C LEU A 82 38.97 24.91 43.72
N GLY A 83 39.05 23.58 43.69
CA GLY A 83 38.84 22.73 44.87
C GLY A 83 37.48 22.03 44.86
N THR A 84 37.06 21.56 46.03
CA THR A 84 35.76 20.89 46.22
C THR A 84 34.73 21.80 46.88
N ASP A 85 33.46 21.57 46.61
CA ASP A 85 32.32 22.30 47.17
C ASP A 85 31.15 21.34 47.43
N VAL A 86 30.03 21.83 47.97
CA VAL A 86 28.78 21.07 48.10
C VAL A 86 27.64 21.81 47.41
N VAL A 87 27.03 21.17 46.44
CA VAL A 87 25.89 21.72 45.69
C VAL A 87 24.71 20.77 45.84
N ARG A 88 23.62 21.24 46.46
CA ARG A 88 22.39 20.45 46.70
C ARG A 88 22.66 19.13 47.44
N GLY A 89 23.58 19.14 48.39
CA GLY A 89 24.00 17.95 49.14
C GLY A 89 24.93 17.00 48.38
N ILE A 90 25.26 17.30 47.11
CA ILE A 90 26.20 16.53 46.30
C ILE A 90 27.59 17.14 46.48
N ARG A 91 28.58 16.32 46.83
CA ARG A 91 29.99 16.75 46.85
C ARG A 91 30.47 16.91 45.42
N VAL A 92 31.07 18.07 45.12
CA VAL A 92 31.45 18.44 43.76
C VAL A 92 32.88 18.95 43.65
N GLU A 93 33.51 18.71 42.50
CA GLU A 93 34.73 19.33 42.02
C GLU A 93 34.37 20.64 41.28
N LYS A 94 35.01 21.74 41.67
CA LYS A 94 34.74 23.08 41.16
C LYS A 94 35.82 23.51 40.17
N TRP A 95 35.38 23.97 39.00
CA TRP A 95 36.23 24.44 37.92
C TRP A 95 35.80 25.83 37.49
N HIS A 96 36.74 26.66 37.06
CA HIS A 96 36.48 28.02 36.62
C HIS A 96 37.14 28.31 35.29
N SER A 97 36.41 29.00 34.41
CA SER A 97 36.88 29.38 33.09
C SER A 97 36.33 30.75 32.70
N CYS A 98 37.11 31.50 31.95
CA CYS A 98 36.66 32.72 31.29
C CYS A 98 36.40 32.37 29.82
N GLN A 99 35.15 32.48 29.37
CA GLN A 99 34.72 32.00 28.07
C GLN A 99 34.11 33.16 27.28
N TYR A 100 34.47 33.28 26.00
CA TYR A 100 33.78 34.18 25.09
C TYR A 100 32.60 33.45 24.45
N MET A 101 31.39 34.01 24.57
CA MET A 101 30.15 33.48 24.02
C MET A 101 29.71 34.32 22.82
N PRO A 102 29.93 33.84 21.58
CA PRO A 102 29.60 34.60 20.37
C PRO A 102 28.13 34.99 20.26
N VAL A 103 27.22 34.12 20.74
CA VAL A 103 25.76 34.37 20.69
C VAL A 103 25.36 35.59 21.52
N LEU A 104 26.10 35.90 22.58
CA LEU A 104 25.84 37.05 23.44
C LEU A 104 26.81 38.22 23.18
N ASP A 105 27.77 38.05 22.27
CA ASP A 105 28.92 38.94 22.08
C ASP A 105 29.53 39.36 23.44
N ALA A 106 29.73 38.37 24.31
CA ALA A 106 30.07 38.61 25.71
C ALA A 106 31.17 37.67 26.20
N THR A 107 32.11 38.23 26.97
CA THR A 107 33.02 37.43 27.79
C THR A 107 32.37 37.16 29.14
N VAL A 108 32.22 35.88 29.47
CA VAL A 108 31.53 35.40 30.66
C VAL A 108 32.49 34.60 31.53
N ASN A 109 32.30 34.72 32.84
CA ASN A 109 32.97 33.88 33.82
C ASN A 109 32.04 32.72 34.15
N VAL A 110 32.50 31.50 33.86
CA VAL A 110 31.75 30.28 34.12
C VAL A 110 32.43 29.50 35.23
N THR A 111 31.64 29.10 36.22
CA THR A 111 32.06 28.20 37.29
C THR A 111 31.26 26.91 37.18
N TRP A 112 31.95 25.82 36.86
CA TRP A 112 31.38 24.51 36.67
C TRP A 112 31.55 23.66 37.92
N TYR A 113 30.54 22.85 38.21
CA TYR A 113 30.50 21.94 39.34
C TYR A 113 30.20 20.53 38.83
N PHE A 114 31.17 19.64 38.96
CA PHE A 114 31.06 18.22 38.59
C PHE A 114 30.98 17.36 39.84
N SER A 115 30.24 16.25 39.80
CA SER A 115 30.24 15.31 40.93
C SER A 115 31.66 14.83 41.25
N ASP A 116 31.97 14.76 42.55
CA ASP A 116 33.25 14.27 43.06
C ASP A 116 33.41 12.77 42.75
N LYS A 117 34.47 12.46 42.01
CA LYS A 117 34.81 11.11 41.54
C LYS A 117 35.03 10.08 42.64
N SER A 118 35.37 10.55 43.83
CA SER A 118 35.70 9.71 44.98
C SER A 118 34.54 9.55 45.97
N ALA A 119 33.54 10.43 45.91
CA ALA A 119 32.51 10.53 46.93
C ALA A 119 31.08 10.36 46.40
N TRP A 120 30.89 10.31 45.07
CA TRP A 120 29.58 10.21 44.46
C TRP A 120 29.56 9.12 43.40
N ASP A 121 28.81 8.05 43.67
CA ASP A 121 28.46 7.07 42.63
C ASP A 121 27.23 7.58 41.88
N THR A 122 27.30 7.60 40.56
CA THR A 122 26.14 8.01 39.74
C THR A 122 25.43 6.76 39.24
N ASP A 123 24.11 6.84 39.09
CA ASP A 123 23.30 5.72 38.59
C ASP A 123 23.73 5.23 37.19
N ILE A 124 24.55 6.00 36.48
CA ILE A 124 25.10 5.65 35.16
C ILE A 124 26.53 5.06 35.22
N GLY A 125 27.06 4.79 36.42
CA GLY A 125 28.40 4.25 36.64
C GLY A 125 29.54 5.17 36.18
N LYS A 126 29.25 6.47 35.96
CA LYS A 126 30.24 7.48 35.61
C LYS A 126 30.66 8.22 36.88
N ARG A 127 31.97 8.35 37.08
CA ARG A 127 32.49 8.95 38.32
C ARG A 127 32.36 10.48 38.36
N SER A 128 32.12 11.15 37.23
CA SER A 128 31.99 12.61 37.21
C SER A 128 30.94 13.05 36.21
N VAL A 129 29.88 13.73 36.68
CA VAL A 129 28.78 14.26 35.86
C VAL A 129 28.54 15.73 36.20
N PRO A 130 28.06 16.55 35.25
CA PRO A 130 27.74 17.95 35.54
C PRO A 130 26.60 18.05 36.55
N VAL A 131 26.76 18.89 37.56
CA VAL A 131 25.77 19.15 38.62
C VAL A 131 25.22 20.56 38.52
N ARG A 132 26.10 21.55 38.33
CA ARG A 132 25.74 22.97 38.21
C ARG A 132 26.73 23.73 37.33
N ALA A 133 26.25 24.77 36.66
CA ALA A 133 27.06 25.83 36.08
C ALA A 133 26.58 27.20 36.57
N VAL A 134 27.50 28.07 36.97
CA VAL A 134 27.20 29.46 37.31
C VAL A 134 27.88 30.35 36.29
N VAL A 135 27.09 31.10 35.53
CA VAL A 135 27.56 31.97 34.45
C VAL A 135 27.32 33.41 34.85
N VAL A 136 28.40 34.18 35.00
CA VAL A 136 28.34 35.61 35.33
C VAL A 136 28.99 36.39 34.22
N GLY A 137 28.30 37.37 33.66
CA GLY A 137 28.82 38.14 32.54
C GLY A 137 28.19 39.52 32.40
N LYS A 138 28.64 40.23 31.37
CA LYS A 138 28.06 41.51 30.94
C LYS A 138 27.76 41.42 29.46
N ILE A 139 26.53 41.80 29.08
CA ILE A 139 26.10 41.87 27.68
C ILE A 139 26.05 43.34 27.31
N ASN A 140 26.61 43.67 26.14
CA ASN A 140 26.50 45.00 25.57
C ASN A 140 25.33 45.05 24.58
N ASP A 141 24.24 45.72 24.94
CA ASP A 141 23.05 45.88 24.10
C ASP A 141 23.05 47.29 23.49
N GLY A 142 24.05 47.55 22.63
CA GLY A 142 24.31 48.85 22.04
C GLY A 142 24.93 49.85 23.03
N ASN A 143 24.12 50.77 23.57
CA ASN A 143 24.57 51.80 24.52
C ASN A 143 24.44 51.38 25.99
N ASN A 144 23.82 50.23 26.27
CA ASN A 144 23.57 49.77 27.63
C ASN A 144 24.36 48.49 27.92
N VAL A 145 25.19 48.53 28.97
CA VAL A 145 25.88 47.34 29.49
C VAL A 145 25.05 46.78 30.64
N ARG A 146 24.46 45.60 30.46
CA ARG A 146 23.73 44.89 31.52
C ARG A 146 24.55 43.72 32.04
N SER A 147 24.62 43.60 33.37
CA SER A 147 25.22 42.41 34.00
C SER A 147 24.16 41.32 34.16
N PHE A 148 24.55 40.07 34.01
CA PHE A 148 23.68 38.92 34.25
C PHE A 148 24.40 37.85 35.08
N ASN A 149 23.61 37.07 35.80
CA ASN A 149 24.06 35.95 36.62
C ASN A 149 23.05 34.81 36.47
N HIS A 150 23.43 33.76 35.76
CA HIS A 150 22.61 32.58 35.52
C HIS A 150 23.18 31.39 36.25
N ILE A 151 22.28 30.57 36.81
CA ILE A 151 22.61 29.30 37.44
C ILE A 151 21.87 28.21 36.68
N TYR A 152 22.62 27.29 36.08
CA TYR A 152 22.11 26.13 35.38
C TYR A 152 22.33 24.91 36.25
N ASP A 153 21.24 24.22 36.54
CA ASP A 153 21.22 23.05 37.39
C ASP A 153 20.92 21.82 36.55
N PHE A 154 21.83 20.85 36.56
CA PHE A 154 21.69 19.63 35.77
C PHE A 154 21.10 18.52 36.63
N PHE A 155 20.12 17.80 36.08
CA PHE A 155 19.43 16.67 36.70
C PHE A 155 19.31 15.53 35.69
N HIS A 156 19.21 14.29 36.17
CA HIS A 156 19.02 13.09 35.34
C HIS A 156 19.97 12.98 34.14
N PHE A 157 21.25 13.34 34.34
CA PHE A 157 22.25 13.28 33.27
C PHE A 157 22.38 11.87 32.71
N ARG A 158 22.28 11.73 31.38
CA ARG A 158 22.47 10.48 30.66
C ARG A 158 23.63 10.63 29.68
N ALA A 159 24.51 9.63 29.63
CA ALA A 159 25.66 9.63 28.71
C ALA A 159 25.29 9.20 27.28
N ALA A 160 24.06 8.76 27.06
CA ALA A 160 23.51 8.37 25.77
C ALA A 160 22.05 8.79 25.68
N ILE A 161 21.63 9.12 24.46
CA ILE A 161 20.23 9.38 24.11
C ILE A 161 19.68 8.11 23.47
N ASN A 162 18.45 7.74 23.81
CA ASN A 162 17.74 6.69 23.09
C ASN A 162 17.33 7.26 21.71
N PRO A 163 17.79 6.68 20.59
CA PRO A 163 17.45 7.19 19.26
C PRO A 163 15.95 7.24 18.99
N MET A 164 15.15 6.40 19.67
CA MET A 164 13.69 6.41 19.55
C MET A 164 13.06 7.69 20.13
N ASP A 165 13.67 8.29 21.15
CA ASP A 165 13.23 9.57 21.72
C ASP A 165 13.45 10.75 20.74
N LEU A 166 14.15 10.50 19.62
CA LEU A 166 14.48 11.49 18.60
C LEU A 166 13.61 11.39 17.35
N GLN A 167 12.75 10.38 17.25
CA GLN A 167 11.85 10.20 16.12
C GLN A 167 10.59 11.04 16.30
N LEU A 168 10.11 11.65 15.22
CA LEU A 168 8.77 12.25 15.22
C LEU A 168 7.74 11.15 15.44
N GLU A 169 6.68 11.45 16.20
CA GLU A 169 5.60 10.48 16.36
C GLU A 169 4.85 10.30 15.03
N SER A 170 4.23 9.13 14.87
CA SER A 170 3.43 8.84 13.68
C SER A 170 2.26 9.82 13.59
N GLY A 171 2.22 10.65 12.55
CA GLY A 171 1.18 11.67 12.34
C GLY A 171 1.71 13.10 12.46
N ASP A 172 2.91 13.30 13.01
CA ASP A 172 3.51 14.61 13.10
C ASP A 172 4.03 15.10 11.73
N TYR A 173 3.49 16.23 11.27
CA TYR A 173 3.91 16.89 10.04
C TYR A 173 4.54 18.25 10.33
N CYS A 174 5.82 18.41 10.00
CA CYS A 174 6.53 19.69 10.15
C CYS A 174 6.64 20.39 8.81
N GLN A 175 5.87 21.46 8.67
CA GLN A 175 5.90 22.31 7.49
C GLN A 175 7.31 22.91 7.31
N ASN A 176 7.80 22.98 6.07
CA ASN A 176 9.13 23.49 5.70
C ASN A 176 10.32 22.62 6.12
N ARG A 177 10.11 21.36 6.55
CA ARG A 177 11.21 20.41 6.69
C ARG A 177 11.86 20.18 5.32
N ILE A 178 13.19 20.32 5.25
CA ILE A 178 13.96 20.04 4.04
C ILE A 178 13.72 18.57 3.65
N LYS A 179 13.25 18.35 2.42
CA LYS A 179 12.97 17.02 1.88
C LYS A 179 14.29 16.34 1.53
N GLN A 180 14.83 15.56 2.46
CA GLN A 180 16.10 14.86 2.24
C GLN A 180 15.94 13.58 1.43
N VAL A 181 14.78 12.94 1.51
CA VAL A 181 14.50 11.66 0.84
C VAL A 181 13.54 11.93 -0.32
N PRO A 182 13.93 11.65 -1.57
CA PRO A 182 13.00 11.73 -2.69
C PRO A 182 11.87 10.73 -2.46
N PHE A 183 10.65 11.13 -2.80
CA PHE A 183 9.52 10.20 -2.73
C PHE A 183 9.79 9.00 -3.66
N PRO A 184 9.40 7.77 -3.25
CA PRO A 184 9.43 6.57 -4.10
C PRO A 184 8.98 6.81 -5.55
N LYS A 185 9.75 6.31 -6.52
CA LYS A 185 9.24 6.18 -7.89
C LYS A 185 8.46 4.87 -7.98
N LEU A 186 7.17 4.97 -8.30
CA LEU A 186 6.32 3.82 -8.56
C LEU A 186 6.35 3.47 -10.06
N PRO A 187 6.14 2.19 -10.40
CA PRO A 187 6.03 1.77 -11.79
C PRO A 187 4.73 2.30 -12.43
N ASP A 188 4.74 2.39 -13.76
CA ASP A 188 3.56 2.76 -14.56
C ASP A 188 2.55 1.61 -14.71
N VAL A 189 2.91 0.40 -14.25
CA VAL A 189 2.06 -0.80 -14.23
C VAL A 189 2.27 -1.52 -12.90
N PHE A 190 1.20 -1.87 -12.21
CA PHE A 190 1.25 -2.68 -11.00
C PHE A 190 -0.11 -3.28 -10.67
N SER A 191 -0.14 -4.26 -9.77
CA SER A 191 -1.35 -4.68 -9.08
C SER A 191 -1.15 -4.72 -7.58
N ILE A 192 -2.22 -4.46 -6.84
CA ILE A 192 -2.22 -4.42 -5.38
C ILE A 192 -3.56 -4.98 -4.87
N THR A 193 -3.51 -5.76 -3.80
CA THR A 193 -4.73 -6.14 -3.07
C THR A 193 -4.80 -5.31 -1.81
N GLY A 194 -5.83 -4.48 -1.72
CA GLY A 194 -6.07 -3.60 -0.58
C GLY A 194 -7.17 -4.12 0.33
N GLU A 195 -7.01 -3.88 1.62
CA GLU A 195 -8.12 -3.80 2.56
C GLU A 195 -8.33 -2.34 2.93
N MET A 196 -9.52 -1.82 2.64
CA MET A 196 -9.95 -0.48 3.01
C MET A 196 -10.88 -0.58 4.21
N ILE A 197 -10.52 0.09 5.30
CA ILE A 197 -11.33 0.23 6.51
C ILE A 197 -11.87 1.67 6.52
N ASN A 198 -13.20 1.79 6.45
CA ASN A 198 -13.91 3.04 6.67
C ASN A 198 -14.41 3.07 8.11
N PHE A 199 -13.78 3.87 8.96
CA PHE A 199 -14.12 3.95 10.38
C PHE A 199 -15.45 4.67 10.61
N SER A 200 -15.86 5.57 9.71
CA SER A 200 -17.14 6.28 9.83
C SER A 200 -18.35 5.39 9.50
N GLU A 201 -18.16 4.39 8.64
CA GLU A 201 -19.21 3.45 8.23
C GLU A 201 -19.09 2.08 8.90
N GLU A 202 -18.07 1.89 9.77
CA GLU A 202 -17.71 0.59 10.37
C GLU A 202 -17.59 -0.53 9.32
N ALA A 203 -17.11 -0.18 8.12
CA ALA A 203 -17.08 -1.07 6.97
C ALA A 203 -15.65 -1.45 6.60
N THR A 204 -15.45 -2.72 6.25
CA THR A 204 -14.19 -3.21 5.69
C THR A 204 -14.45 -3.77 4.30
N LEU A 205 -13.69 -3.27 3.32
CA LEU A 205 -13.77 -3.66 1.92
C LEU A 205 -12.43 -4.23 1.47
N THR A 206 -12.44 -5.42 0.89
CA THR A 206 -11.28 -5.94 0.16
C THR A 206 -11.42 -5.59 -1.32
N ILE A 207 -10.38 -4.98 -1.89
CA ILE A 207 -10.33 -4.57 -3.28
C ILE A 207 -9.02 -5.05 -3.91
N GLU A 208 -9.10 -5.73 -5.04
CA GLU A 208 -7.94 -6.00 -5.88
C GLU A 208 -7.91 -4.96 -7.00
N GLU A 209 -6.80 -4.24 -7.12
CA GLU A 209 -6.62 -3.17 -8.09
C GLU A 209 -5.47 -3.51 -9.01
N HIS A 210 -5.71 -3.34 -10.31
CA HIS A 210 -4.70 -3.46 -11.35
C HIS A 210 -4.65 -2.13 -12.08
N TYR A 211 -3.48 -1.53 -12.10
CA TYR A 211 -3.22 -0.23 -12.68
C TYR A 211 -2.28 -0.38 -13.87
N ASP A 212 -2.68 0.15 -15.01
CA ASP A 212 -1.87 0.16 -16.22
C ASP A 212 -1.97 1.53 -16.90
N GLN A 213 -0.98 2.38 -16.64
CA GLN A 213 -0.92 3.72 -17.20
C GLN A 213 -0.60 3.71 -18.70
N LYS A 214 0.15 2.71 -19.16
CA LYS A 214 0.60 2.62 -20.56
C LYS A 214 -0.57 2.30 -21.48
N ASN A 215 -1.41 1.34 -21.09
CA ASN A 215 -2.61 0.97 -21.82
C ASN A 215 -3.83 1.82 -21.44
N LYS A 216 -3.69 2.67 -20.41
CA LYS A 216 -4.76 3.48 -19.83
C LYS A 216 -5.96 2.66 -19.38
N LEU A 217 -5.68 1.63 -18.60
CA LEU A 217 -6.67 0.70 -18.06
C LEU A 217 -6.53 0.62 -16.53
N ASN A 218 -7.66 0.58 -15.83
CA ASN A 218 -7.71 0.13 -14.45
C ASN A 218 -8.69 -1.03 -14.32
N VAL A 219 -8.37 -2.01 -13.48
CA VAL A 219 -9.30 -3.09 -13.11
C VAL A 219 -9.44 -3.15 -11.61
N TYR A 220 -10.68 -3.16 -11.16
CA TYR A 220 -11.08 -3.31 -9.77
C TYR A 220 -11.82 -4.64 -9.62
N ARG A 221 -11.49 -5.40 -8.59
CA ARG A 221 -12.29 -6.54 -8.16
C ARG A 221 -12.62 -6.37 -6.69
N TYR A 222 -13.91 -6.34 -6.38
CA TYR A 222 -14.36 -6.10 -5.02
C TYR A 222 -15.66 -6.84 -4.72
N LEU A 223 -15.93 -6.99 -3.42
CA LEU A 223 -17.20 -7.49 -2.90
C LEU A 223 -18.07 -6.28 -2.53
N PRO A 224 -19.27 -6.13 -3.09
CA PRO A 224 -20.11 -5.00 -2.77
C PRO A 224 -20.59 -5.05 -1.29
N PRO A 225 -20.64 -3.90 -0.59
CA PRO A 225 -20.83 -3.84 0.86
C PRO A 225 -22.19 -4.34 1.35
N ASP A 226 -23.22 -4.35 0.51
CA ASP A 226 -24.56 -4.85 0.82
C ASP A 226 -24.64 -6.37 1.05
N LYS A 227 -23.53 -7.11 0.83
CA LYS A 227 -23.44 -8.56 1.05
C LYS A 227 -22.23 -9.00 1.89
N ALA A 228 -21.53 -8.07 2.54
CA ALA A 228 -20.45 -8.42 3.46
C ALA A 228 -21.01 -9.16 4.69
N GLY A 229 -20.71 -10.45 4.84
CA GLY A 229 -21.01 -11.23 6.06
C GLY A 229 -22.04 -12.36 5.95
N THR A 230 -22.61 -12.65 4.78
CA THR A 230 -23.42 -13.88 4.59
C THR A 230 -22.60 -14.98 3.91
N LEU A 231 -22.83 -16.26 4.28
CA LEU A 231 -22.19 -17.43 3.64
C LEU A 231 -22.50 -17.59 2.12
N GLU A 232 -23.35 -16.71 1.57
CA GLU A 232 -23.73 -16.64 0.15
C GLU A 232 -22.96 -15.54 -0.64
N SER A 233 -21.85 -15.04 -0.10
CA SER A 233 -21.03 -13.94 -0.63
C SER A 233 -20.24 -14.25 -1.92
N VAL A 234 -20.85 -14.92 -2.90
CA VAL A 234 -20.18 -15.41 -4.12
C VAL A 234 -20.30 -14.44 -5.31
N ASN A 235 -20.74 -13.20 -5.11
CA ASN A 235 -20.91 -12.24 -6.22
C ASN A 235 -19.76 -11.24 -6.28
N ASP A 236 -18.59 -11.69 -6.70
CA ASP A 236 -17.46 -10.83 -7.07
C ASP A 236 -17.87 -9.89 -8.22
N VAL A 237 -17.60 -8.59 -8.06
CA VAL A 237 -17.77 -7.59 -9.12
C VAL A 237 -16.40 -7.28 -9.68
N THR A 238 -16.25 -7.36 -11.00
CA THR A 238 -15.09 -6.86 -11.74
C THR A 238 -15.49 -5.60 -12.48
N GLU A 239 -14.81 -4.50 -12.19
CA GLU A 239 -15.00 -3.23 -12.87
C GLU A 239 -13.74 -2.85 -13.66
N ILE A 240 -13.88 -2.66 -14.97
CA ILE A 240 -12.78 -2.34 -15.89
C ILE A 240 -13.00 -0.93 -16.42
N HIS A 241 -12.06 -0.02 -16.18
CA HIS A 241 -12.08 1.36 -16.68
C HIS A 241 -11.18 1.49 -17.90
N ASP A 242 -11.76 1.82 -19.06
CA ASP A 242 -11.02 2.11 -20.29
C ASP A 242 -10.97 3.60 -20.57
N PHE A 243 -9.86 4.23 -20.23
CA PHE A 243 -9.65 5.66 -20.43
C PHE A 243 -9.36 6.04 -21.88
N ASN A 244 -9.16 5.08 -22.78
CA ASN A 244 -9.09 5.40 -24.21
C ASN A 244 -10.47 5.60 -24.83
N SER A 245 -11.48 4.87 -24.35
CA SER A 245 -12.87 4.94 -24.83
C SER A 245 -13.81 5.77 -23.94
N GLY A 246 -13.43 6.04 -22.67
CA GLY A 246 -14.30 6.74 -21.73
C GLY A 246 -15.36 5.84 -21.07
N ILE A 247 -15.27 4.52 -21.24
CA ILE A 247 -16.27 3.55 -20.79
C ILE A 247 -15.74 2.72 -19.61
N ALA A 248 -16.62 2.45 -18.65
CA ALA A 248 -16.41 1.44 -17.62
C ALA A 248 -17.32 0.23 -17.86
N TYR A 249 -16.76 -0.96 -17.70
CA TYR A 249 -17.45 -2.24 -17.79
C TYR A 249 -17.59 -2.81 -16.38
N ILE A 250 -18.82 -3.02 -15.91
CA ILE A 250 -19.10 -3.62 -14.61
C ILE A 250 -19.66 -5.02 -14.86
N ILE A 251 -18.90 -6.03 -14.45
CA ILE A 251 -19.19 -7.43 -14.71
C ILE A 251 -19.41 -8.12 -13.36
N ASN A 252 -20.61 -8.67 -13.17
CA ASN A 252 -20.85 -9.60 -12.08
C ASN A 252 -20.31 -10.96 -12.49
N THR A 253 -19.23 -11.43 -11.88
CA THR A 253 -18.55 -12.65 -12.32
C THR A 253 -19.33 -13.92 -11.99
N ALA A 254 -20.30 -13.85 -11.06
CA ALA A 254 -21.13 -14.99 -10.70
C ALA A 254 -22.27 -15.21 -11.68
N THR A 255 -22.90 -14.13 -12.15
CA THR A 255 -24.04 -14.19 -13.08
C THR A 255 -23.63 -14.02 -14.54
N GLY A 256 -22.42 -13.50 -14.79
CA GLY A 256 -21.97 -13.07 -16.12
C GLY A 256 -22.69 -11.83 -16.63
N VAL A 257 -23.53 -11.18 -15.83
CA VAL A 257 -24.22 -9.95 -16.23
C VAL A 257 -23.21 -8.82 -16.32
N CYS A 258 -23.16 -8.16 -17.48
CA CYS A 258 -22.35 -6.98 -17.70
C CYS A 258 -23.21 -5.73 -17.92
N GLN A 259 -22.75 -4.61 -17.36
CA GLN A 259 -23.26 -3.27 -17.64
C GLN A 259 -22.12 -2.36 -18.10
N MET A 260 -22.31 -1.65 -19.21
CA MET A 260 -21.42 -0.59 -19.67
C MET A 260 -21.95 0.78 -19.20
N ARG A 261 -21.06 1.65 -18.74
CA ARG A 261 -21.40 3.03 -18.35
C ARG A 261 -20.35 4.03 -18.82
N ASN A 262 -20.75 5.28 -19.04
CA ASN A 262 -19.79 6.37 -19.20
C ASN A 262 -19.09 6.63 -17.86
N MET A 263 -17.76 6.74 -17.88
CA MET A 263 -16.97 7.02 -16.67
C MET A 263 -17.27 8.38 -16.05
N THR A 264 -17.84 9.33 -16.80
CA THR A 264 -18.30 10.62 -16.24
C THR A 264 -19.53 10.49 -15.32
N GLN A 265 -20.23 9.35 -15.34
CA GLN A 265 -21.53 9.17 -14.67
C GLN A 265 -21.47 8.22 -13.45
N GLY A 266 -20.31 8.08 -12.79
CA GLY A 266 -20.09 7.11 -11.70
C GLY A 266 -19.70 7.70 -10.34
N LEU A 267 -19.97 6.94 -9.27
CA LEU A 267 -19.63 7.27 -7.87
C LEU A 267 -18.15 7.01 -7.51
N VAL A 268 -17.45 6.14 -8.25
CA VAL A 268 -16.05 5.76 -7.96
C VAL A 268 -15.12 6.66 -8.78
N GLN A 269 -14.67 7.77 -8.18
CA GLN A 269 -13.82 8.77 -8.84
C GLN A 269 -12.31 8.52 -8.70
N PHE A 270 -11.91 7.44 -8.03
CA PHE A 270 -10.54 7.29 -7.49
C PHE A 270 -9.41 7.04 -8.48
N PRO A 271 -9.66 6.96 -9.80
CA PRO A 271 -8.58 7.25 -10.76
C PRO A 271 -8.93 8.27 -11.85
N SER A 272 -10.07 8.93 -11.80
CA SER A 272 -10.51 9.85 -12.86
C SER A 272 -10.27 11.30 -12.48
N ILE A 273 -9.82 12.13 -13.43
CA ILE A 273 -9.91 13.59 -13.32
C ILE A 273 -10.85 14.06 -14.44
N PRO A 274 -11.88 14.88 -14.13
CA PRO A 274 -12.63 15.59 -15.14
C PRO A 274 -11.67 16.49 -15.94
N GLY A 275 -11.59 16.28 -17.25
CA GLY A 275 -10.87 17.15 -18.17
C GLY A 275 -11.64 18.45 -18.44
N GLU A 276 -10.99 19.41 -19.10
CA GLU A 276 -11.58 20.71 -19.49
C GLU A 276 -12.77 20.59 -20.49
N SER A 277 -13.12 19.38 -20.93
CA SER A 277 -14.01 19.13 -22.07
C SER A 277 -14.85 17.83 -21.92
N ASP A 278 -15.39 17.55 -20.73
CA ASP A 278 -16.13 16.30 -20.40
C ASP A 278 -15.34 14.99 -20.66
N SER A 279 -14.03 15.10 -20.89
CA SER A 279 -13.16 13.95 -21.11
C SER A 279 -12.61 13.43 -19.78
N VAL A 280 -12.67 12.11 -19.55
CA VAL A 280 -12.08 11.49 -18.36
C VAL A 280 -10.63 11.11 -18.67
N ARG A 281 -9.71 11.50 -17.79
CA ARG A 281 -8.30 11.07 -17.87
C ARG A 281 -7.94 10.21 -16.68
N GLN A 282 -7.16 9.16 -16.95
CA GLN A 282 -6.55 8.35 -15.91
C GLN A 282 -5.57 9.21 -15.11
N GLN A 283 -5.64 9.12 -13.79
CA GLN A 283 -4.67 9.71 -12.89
C GLN A 283 -3.32 9.03 -13.09
N THR A 284 -2.23 9.80 -13.02
CA THR A 284 -0.87 9.26 -12.87
C THR A 284 -0.76 8.49 -11.56
N TYR A 285 0.17 7.55 -11.43
CA TYR A 285 0.40 6.84 -10.16
C TYR A 285 0.60 7.82 -8.99
N THR A 286 1.24 8.98 -9.23
CA THR A 286 1.38 10.03 -8.21
C THR A 286 0.02 10.59 -7.77
N ARG A 287 -0.91 10.85 -8.69
CA ARG A 287 -2.25 11.32 -8.33
C ARG A 287 -3.11 10.23 -7.71
N PHE A 288 -2.97 9.01 -8.18
CA PHE A 288 -3.64 7.83 -7.66
C PHE A 288 -3.37 7.65 -6.16
N PHE A 289 -2.12 7.81 -5.74
CA PHE A 289 -1.74 7.80 -4.31
C PHE A 289 -1.84 9.17 -3.62
N LEU A 290 -2.53 10.15 -4.24
CA LEU A 290 -2.72 11.52 -3.70
C LEU A 290 -1.42 12.31 -3.46
N LEU A 291 -0.37 11.98 -4.21
CA LEU A 291 0.99 12.55 -4.17
C LEU A 291 1.19 13.66 -5.21
N ASN A 292 0.13 14.33 -5.66
CA ASN A 292 0.30 15.44 -6.59
C ASN A 292 1.07 16.57 -5.91
N GLY A 293 1.83 17.37 -6.68
CA GLY A 293 2.71 18.41 -6.14
C GLY A 293 2.04 19.50 -5.29
N THR A 294 0.71 19.45 -5.10
CA THR A 294 -0.05 20.24 -4.12
C THR A 294 -0.02 19.66 -2.72
N THR A 295 0.22 18.35 -2.55
CA THR A 295 0.37 17.70 -1.24
C THR A 295 1.82 17.78 -0.78
N SER A 296 2.05 18.46 0.34
CA SER A 296 3.37 18.51 0.96
C SER A 296 3.62 17.25 1.78
N TYR A 297 4.53 16.39 1.32
CA TYR A 297 4.99 15.23 2.10
C TYR A 297 6.24 15.55 2.93
N SER A 298 6.36 14.93 4.09
CA SER A 298 7.57 14.88 4.90
C SER A 298 7.99 13.42 5.10
N TYR A 299 9.30 13.18 5.22
CA TYR A 299 9.81 11.85 5.53
C TYR A 299 9.70 11.59 7.04
N GLY A 300 8.86 10.64 7.44
CA GLY A 300 8.59 10.32 8.85
C GLY A 300 9.68 9.50 9.56
N GLY A 301 10.57 8.84 8.81
CA GLY A 301 11.61 7.95 9.37
C GLY A 301 11.51 6.52 8.82
N VAL A 302 12.22 5.60 9.46
CA VAL A 302 12.16 4.16 9.19
C VAL A 302 11.39 3.50 10.32
N THR A 303 10.32 2.79 9.98
CA THR A 303 9.53 1.99 10.93
C THR A 303 9.50 0.56 10.42
N ASP A 304 9.76 -0.40 11.31
CA ASP A 304 9.65 -1.82 10.97
C ASP A 304 8.18 -2.25 10.99
N TYR A 305 7.71 -2.75 9.86
CA TYR A 305 6.39 -3.39 9.75
C TYR A 305 6.59 -4.91 9.63
N GLN A 306 6.13 -5.68 10.61
CA GLN A 306 6.25 -7.14 10.57
C GLN A 306 5.25 -7.77 9.58
N ASN A 307 5.58 -8.96 9.05
CA ASN A 307 4.73 -9.84 8.22
C ASN A 307 4.47 -9.41 6.76
N TRP A 308 5.48 -8.94 6.05
CA TRP A 308 5.40 -8.64 4.62
C TRP A 308 6.27 -9.58 3.80
N GLU A 309 5.66 -10.31 2.84
CA GLU A 309 6.37 -11.12 1.85
C GLU A 309 6.19 -10.49 0.46
N LEU A 310 7.29 -10.16 -0.20
CA LEU A 310 7.30 -9.79 -1.62
C LEU A 310 7.44 -11.05 -2.47
N SER A 311 6.39 -11.43 -3.19
CA SER A 311 6.49 -12.52 -4.17
C SER A 311 7.14 -11.99 -5.45
N GLY A 312 8.43 -12.26 -5.61
CA GLY A 312 9.13 -12.16 -6.90
C GLY A 312 9.44 -10.74 -7.38
N ALA A 313 10.40 -10.05 -6.74
CA ALA A 313 11.14 -9.01 -7.44
C ALA A 313 12.35 -9.67 -8.13
N GLY A 314 12.41 -9.61 -9.46
CA GLY A 314 13.59 -10.00 -10.23
C GLY A 314 14.85 -9.30 -9.71
N GLN A 315 15.98 -10.01 -9.73
CA GLN A 315 17.26 -9.51 -9.23
C GLN A 315 17.64 -8.15 -9.87
N GLY A 316 17.74 -7.09 -9.05
CA GLY A 316 18.45 -5.86 -9.44
C GLY A 316 17.76 -4.52 -9.12
N SER A 317 16.46 -4.51 -8.80
CA SER A 317 15.70 -3.28 -8.57
C SER A 317 15.04 -3.26 -7.20
N SER A 318 15.41 -2.28 -6.35
CA SER A 318 14.67 -2.00 -5.10
C SER A 318 13.52 -1.06 -5.41
N TYR A 319 12.29 -1.56 -5.30
CA TYR A 319 11.08 -0.73 -5.40
C TYR A 319 10.58 -0.40 -3.99
N GLN A 320 10.19 0.86 -3.79
CA GLN A 320 9.49 1.30 -2.59
C GLN A 320 8.00 1.30 -2.91
N ILE A 321 7.24 0.42 -2.25
CA ILE A 321 5.81 0.22 -2.50
C ILE A 321 4.95 0.78 -1.36
N PRO A 322 3.75 1.29 -1.64
CA PRO A 322 2.84 1.77 -0.61
C PRO A 322 2.17 0.58 0.08
N ILE A 323 2.48 0.39 1.36
CA ILE A 323 1.96 -0.72 2.18
C ILE A 323 0.79 -0.31 3.09
N LEU A 324 0.72 0.97 3.42
CA LEU A 324 -0.26 1.53 4.35
C LEU A 324 -0.54 2.98 3.98
N TYR A 325 -1.81 3.33 3.90
CA TYR A 325 -2.28 4.70 3.77
C TYR A 325 -3.33 4.98 4.85
N ARG A 326 -3.21 6.13 5.52
CA ARG A 326 -4.15 6.58 6.54
C ARG A 326 -4.55 8.01 6.22
N ARG A 327 -5.84 8.29 6.27
CA ARG A 327 -6.41 9.62 6.06
C ARG A 327 -7.18 10.04 7.29
N TRP A 328 -6.90 11.24 7.77
CA TRP A 328 -7.69 11.93 8.78
C TRP A 328 -8.43 13.07 8.09
N ASP A 329 -9.73 13.15 8.32
CA ASP A 329 -10.51 14.35 8.02
C ASP A 329 -10.59 15.24 9.29
N ASP A 330 -10.72 16.55 9.10
CA ASP A 330 -10.53 17.60 10.14
C ASP A 330 -11.42 17.50 11.40
N GLN A 331 -12.31 16.50 11.51
CA GLN A 331 -13.29 16.38 12.59
C GLN A 331 -13.01 15.27 13.61
N ASP A 332 -12.03 14.38 13.38
CA ASP A 332 -11.78 13.25 14.28
C ASP A 332 -10.28 13.03 14.51
N ASP A 333 -9.81 13.34 15.72
CA ASP A 333 -8.38 13.33 16.10
C ASP A 333 -7.90 11.95 16.60
N ASP A 334 -8.82 11.07 17.00
CA ASP A 334 -8.48 9.83 17.72
C ASP A 334 -8.31 8.62 16.78
N GLN A 335 -8.94 8.65 15.59
CA GLN A 335 -8.85 7.57 14.60
C GLN A 335 -8.87 8.12 13.16
N PRO A 336 -8.16 7.48 12.22
CA PRO A 336 -8.24 7.89 10.82
C PRO A 336 -9.66 7.65 10.28
N THR A 337 -10.15 8.53 9.40
CA THR A 337 -11.41 8.33 8.68
C THR A 337 -11.31 7.12 7.74
N TYR A 338 -10.18 6.98 7.05
CA TYR A 338 -9.89 5.85 6.17
C TYR A 338 -8.52 5.26 6.46
N LEU A 339 -8.45 3.94 6.47
CA LEU A 339 -7.21 3.19 6.47
C LEU A 339 -7.20 2.22 5.30
N TYR A 340 -6.08 2.17 4.58
CA TYR A 340 -5.87 1.24 3.48
C TYR A 340 -4.60 0.43 3.75
N ASN A 341 -4.74 -0.89 3.90
CA ASN A 341 -3.66 -1.85 3.99
C ASN A 341 -3.45 -2.49 2.61
N GLY A 342 -2.30 -2.28 1.98
CA GLY A 342 -2.07 -2.75 0.61
C GLY A 342 -1.08 -3.90 0.54
N PHE A 343 -1.53 -5.14 0.35
CA PHE A 343 -0.73 -6.37 0.28
C PHE A 343 -0.73 -7.00 -1.12
N SER A 344 0.07 -8.07 -1.31
CA SER A 344 0.19 -8.79 -2.59
C SER A 344 0.55 -7.90 -3.79
N PHE A 345 1.49 -6.98 -3.60
CA PHE A 345 1.92 -6.06 -4.64
C PHE A 345 2.73 -6.81 -5.72
N ASP A 346 2.34 -6.66 -6.98
CA ASP A 346 2.97 -7.31 -8.13
C ASP A 346 3.26 -6.27 -9.22
N LEU A 347 4.51 -6.28 -9.71
CA LEU A 347 5.03 -5.35 -10.71
C LEU A 347 4.84 -5.83 -12.15
N ASP A 348 4.71 -7.14 -12.33
CA ASP A 348 4.89 -7.81 -13.62
C ASP A 348 3.62 -8.52 -14.11
N ARG A 349 2.54 -8.55 -13.31
CA ARG A 349 1.34 -9.30 -13.68
C ARG A 349 0.65 -8.70 -14.91
N PRO A 350 0.64 -9.38 -16.07
CA PRO A 350 -0.13 -8.93 -17.20
C PRO A 350 -1.61 -9.10 -16.87
N LEU A 351 -2.35 -8.02 -17.02
CA LEU A 351 -3.80 -7.90 -16.83
C LEU A 351 -4.65 -8.88 -17.68
N THR A 352 -4.05 -9.71 -18.51
CA THR A 352 -4.69 -10.25 -19.71
C THR A 352 -5.82 -11.24 -19.47
N SER A 353 -5.76 -12.06 -18.43
CA SER A 353 -6.90 -12.90 -18.07
C SER A 353 -8.06 -12.11 -17.45
N LYS A 354 -7.80 -10.88 -16.99
CA LYS A 354 -8.77 -10.03 -16.27
C LYS A 354 -9.39 -8.92 -17.11
N LEU A 355 -8.97 -8.77 -18.38
CA LEU A 355 -9.49 -7.78 -19.32
C LEU A 355 -10.63 -8.31 -20.20
N ASP A 356 -11.27 -9.40 -19.82
CA ASP A 356 -12.34 -9.99 -20.62
C ASP A 356 -13.66 -9.25 -20.43
N VAL A 357 -14.05 -8.48 -21.44
CA VAL A 357 -15.35 -7.78 -21.52
C VAL A 357 -16.33 -8.48 -22.44
N GLY A 358 -16.06 -9.72 -22.87
CA GLY A 358 -16.87 -10.47 -23.82
C GLY A 358 -18.32 -10.67 -23.36
N ALA A 359 -18.56 -10.70 -22.05
CA ALA A 359 -19.89 -10.76 -21.45
C ALA A 359 -20.78 -9.54 -21.77
N CYS A 360 -20.18 -8.41 -22.19
CA CYS A 360 -20.88 -7.16 -22.48
C CYS A 360 -21.36 -7.04 -23.93
N PHE A 361 -20.99 -7.99 -24.79
CA PHE A 361 -21.26 -7.95 -26.23
C PHE A 361 -22.01 -9.21 -26.66
N HIS A 362 -23.08 -9.03 -27.43
CA HIS A 362 -23.98 -10.13 -27.80
C HIS A 362 -24.28 -10.16 -29.30
N GLY A 363 -24.62 -11.35 -29.80
CA GLY A 363 -25.06 -11.56 -31.17
C GLY A 363 -24.09 -11.01 -32.21
N ALA A 364 -24.56 -10.07 -33.03
CA ALA A 364 -23.77 -9.48 -34.12
C ALA A 364 -22.61 -8.57 -33.66
N GLN A 365 -22.49 -8.27 -32.37
CA GLN A 365 -21.42 -7.44 -31.81
C GLN A 365 -20.16 -8.24 -31.43
N ARG A 366 -20.12 -9.53 -31.74
CA ARG A 366 -19.00 -10.44 -31.44
C ARG A 366 -18.80 -11.44 -32.57
N ILE A 367 -17.56 -11.63 -33.00
CA ILE A 367 -17.16 -12.67 -33.96
C ILE A 367 -16.01 -13.48 -33.37
N ASN A 368 -16.14 -14.80 -33.42
CA ASN A 368 -15.03 -15.67 -33.06
C ASN A 368 -14.07 -15.79 -34.25
N VAL A 369 -12.80 -15.48 -34.00
CA VAL A 369 -11.71 -15.55 -34.98
C VAL A 369 -10.79 -16.69 -34.60
N ARG A 370 -10.49 -17.55 -35.58
CA ARG A 370 -9.59 -18.68 -35.41
C ARG A 370 -8.52 -18.70 -36.48
N PHE A 371 -7.28 -18.89 -36.06
CA PHE A 371 -6.14 -19.11 -36.96
C PHE A 371 -5.16 -20.14 -36.38
N ALA A 372 -4.25 -20.61 -37.23
CA ALA A 372 -3.20 -21.56 -36.85
C ALA A 372 -1.83 -20.90 -36.92
N VAL A 373 -1.01 -21.15 -35.89
CA VAL A 373 0.39 -20.76 -35.80
C VAL A 373 1.25 -22.02 -36.00
N ASP A 374 2.43 -21.84 -36.59
CA ASP A 374 3.41 -22.92 -36.78
C ASP A 374 3.72 -23.64 -35.44
N GLY A 375 3.64 -24.97 -35.46
CA GLY A 375 3.98 -25.83 -34.33
C GLY A 375 5.43 -25.71 -33.88
N GLY A 376 6.33 -25.17 -34.71
CA GLY A 376 7.72 -24.87 -34.34
C GLY A 376 7.84 -23.93 -33.13
N TYR A 377 6.82 -23.12 -32.83
CA TYR A 377 6.81 -22.21 -31.68
C TYR A 377 6.20 -22.83 -30.40
N LYS A 378 5.85 -24.13 -30.41
CA LYS A 378 5.13 -24.79 -29.31
C LYS A 378 5.86 -24.63 -27.96
N SER A 379 7.18 -24.83 -27.93
CA SER A 379 7.96 -24.67 -26.71
C SER A 379 7.92 -23.25 -26.15
N ALA A 380 7.98 -22.23 -27.01
CA ALA A 380 7.92 -20.82 -26.62
C ALA A 380 6.53 -20.43 -26.08
N VAL A 381 5.47 -20.94 -26.71
CA VAL A 381 4.07 -20.64 -26.33
C VAL A 381 3.65 -21.42 -25.09
N THR A 382 3.91 -22.72 -25.02
CA THR A 382 3.46 -23.57 -23.89
C THR A 382 4.11 -23.13 -22.57
N TYR A 383 5.37 -22.70 -22.58
CA TYR A 383 6.07 -22.29 -21.35
C TYR A 383 5.62 -20.91 -20.84
N ASN A 384 5.13 -20.03 -21.72
CA ASN A 384 4.73 -18.66 -21.36
C ASN A 384 3.36 -18.29 -21.95
N ILE A 385 2.35 -19.14 -21.74
CA ILE A 385 1.04 -18.98 -22.39
C ILE A 385 0.39 -17.63 -22.08
N GLU A 386 0.51 -17.12 -20.85
CA GLU A 386 -0.08 -15.84 -20.47
C GLU A 386 0.63 -14.64 -21.13
N ASN A 387 1.97 -14.66 -21.19
CA ASN A 387 2.72 -13.64 -21.93
C ASN A 387 2.44 -13.71 -23.43
N PHE A 388 2.24 -14.92 -23.97
CA PHE A 388 1.81 -15.09 -25.36
C PHE A 388 0.42 -14.52 -25.60
N LYS A 389 -0.56 -14.78 -24.72
CA LYS A 389 -1.90 -14.18 -24.80
C LYS A 389 -1.84 -12.65 -24.72
N ALA A 390 -0.99 -12.11 -23.83
CA ALA A 390 -0.75 -10.68 -23.69
C ALA A 390 -0.19 -10.06 -24.98
N ALA A 391 0.89 -10.64 -25.50
CA ALA A 391 1.53 -10.17 -26.72
C ALA A 391 0.60 -10.30 -27.93
N LEU A 392 -0.16 -11.40 -28.02
CA LEU A 392 -1.18 -11.61 -29.04
C LEU A 392 -2.25 -10.51 -28.99
N ARG A 393 -2.82 -10.23 -27.80
CA ARG A 393 -3.81 -9.18 -27.63
C ARG A 393 -3.30 -7.83 -28.12
N SER A 394 -2.11 -7.43 -27.70
CA SER A 394 -1.50 -6.17 -28.13
C SER A 394 -1.23 -6.13 -29.64
N ALA A 395 -0.75 -7.24 -30.22
CA ALA A 395 -0.45 -7.31 -31.64
C ALA A 395 -1.72 -7.24 -32.51
N VAL A 396 -2.78 -7.96 -32.12
CA VAL A 396 -4.09 -7.92 -32.80
C VAL A 396 -4.73 -6.54 -32.67
N SER A 397 -4.73 -5.97 -31.46
CA SER A 397 -5.24 -4.62 -31.18
C SER A 397 -4.58 -3.57 -32.07
N LEU A 398 -3.25 -3.60 -32.14
CA LEU A 398 -2.47 -2.67 -32.97
C LEU A 398 -2.73 -2.86 -34.46
N PHE A 399 -2.75 -4.11 -34.93
CA PHE A 399 -2.96 -4.44 -36.34
C PHE A 399 -4.36 -4.03 -36.83
N LEU A 400 -5.38 -4.27 -36.02
CA LEU A 400 -6.77 -3.99 -36.38
C LEU A 400 -7.22 -2.57 -36.03
N GLY A 401 -6.42 -1.79 -35.29
CA GLY A 401 -6.82 -0.48 -34.79
C GLY A 401 -8.02 -0.55 -33.84
N VAL A 402 -8.08 -1.58 -33.01
CA VAL A 402 -9.13 -1.81 -32.01
C VAL A 402 -8.56 -1.70 -30.60
N SER A 403 -9.40 -1.46 -29.60
CA SER A 403 -8.99 -1.50 -28.18
C SER A 403 -8.51 -2.91 -27.80
N GLN A 404 -7.58 -3.00 -26.85
CA GLN A 404 -7.14 -4.29 -26.31
C GLN A 404 -8.29 -5.08 -25.67
N LEU A 405 -9.31 -4.39 -25.14
CA LEU A 405 -10.51 -5.00 -24.59
C LEU A 405 -11.41 -5.63 -25.65
N GLN A 406 -11.33 -5.18 -26.91
CA GLN A 406 -12.08 -5.76 -28.02
C GLN A 406 -11.54 -7.12 -28.48
N VAL A 407 -10.39 -7.54 -27.95
CA VAL A 407 -9.80 -8.87 -28.18
C VAL A 407 -10.00 -9.71 -26.91
N ALA A 408 -11.14 -10.37 -26.84
CA ALA A 408 -11.61 -11.11 -25.68
C ALA A 408 -11.43 -12.63 -25.83
N ASP A 409 -11.63 -13.36 -24.72
CA ASP A 409 -11.72 -14.84 -24.70
C ASP A 409 -10.60 -15.56 -25.50
N ILE A 410 -9.35 -15.15 -25.25
CA ILE A 410 -8.20 -15.71 -25.96
C ILE A 410 -7.90 -17.11 -25.42
N GLU A 411 -8.10 -18.11 -26.26
CA GLU A 411 -7.74 -19.50 -26.01
C GLU A 411 -6.62 -19.95 -26.96
N VAL A 412 -5.73 -20.78 -26.43
CA VAL A 412 -4.55 -21.27 -27.14
C VAL A 412 -4.43 -22.76 -26.93
N TYR A 413 -4.61 -23.52 -28.01
CA TYR A 413 -4.55 -24.97 -28.01
C TYR A 413 -3.27 -25.43 -28.71
N THR A 414 -2.37 -26.06 -27.97
CA THR A 414 -1.07 -26.54 -28.46
C THR A 414 -1.17 -27.99 -28.94
N GLY A 415 -1.81 -28.20 -30.09
CA GLY A 415 -1.86 -29.50 -30.78
C GLY A 415 -0.71 -29.70 -31.78
N ASP A 416 -0.50 -30.94 -32.26
CA ASP A 416 0.38 -31.22 -33.41
C ASP A 416 -0.49 -31.35 -34.68
N PRO A 417 -0.10 -30.75 -35.83
CA PRO A 417 1.17 -30.08 -36.13
C PRO A 417 1.17 -28.55 -35.92
N SER A 418 0.13 -27.95 -35.34
CA SER A 418 -0.04 -26.49 -35.27
C SER A 418 -0.66 -26.02 -33.96
N ILE A 419 -0.25 -24.84 -33.51
CA ILE A 419 -0.89 -24.16 -32.37
C ILE A 419 -2.15 -23.48 -32.90
N THR A 420 -3.31 -23.86 -32.38
CA THR A 420 -4.57 -23.18 -32.70
C THR A 420 -4.78 -22.04 -31.73
N VAL A 421 -5.08 -20.86 -32.25
CA VAL A 421 -5.48 -19.70 -31.45
C VAL A 421 -6.92 -19.35 -31.82
N THR A 422 -7.73 -19.14 -30.79
CA THR A 422 -9.10 -18.62 -30.90
C THR A 422 -9.22 -17.39 -30.01
N PHE A 423 -9.96 -16.40 -30.48
CA PHE A 423 -10.33 -15.23 -29.68
C PHE A 423 -11.62 -14.63 -30.22
N ASP A 424 -12.26 -13.81 -29.41
CA ASP A 424 -13.43 -13.06 -29.81
C ASP A 424 -13.07 -11.63 -30.13
N LEU A 425 -13.40 -11.21 -31.34
CA LEU A 425 -13.33 -9.84 -31.78
C LEU A 425 -14.68 -9.18 -31.49
N LEU A 426 -14.65 -8.17 -30.62
CA LEU A 426 -15.83 -7.44 -30.17
C LEU A 426 -15.98 -6.14 -30.94
N ASP A 427 -17.22 -5.68 -31.08
CA ASP A 427 -17.50 -4.37 -31.67
C ASP A 427 -16.98 -3.22 -30.82
N ALA A 428 -16.86 -2.04 -31.42
CA ALA A 428 -16.50 -0.85 -30.67
C ALA A 428 -17.57 -0.63 -29.59
N PRO A 429 -17.18 -0.30 -28.34
CA PRO A 429 -18.16 0.03 -27.33
C PRO A 429 -19.01 1.20 -27.83
N PRO A 430 -20.28 1.32 -27.39
CA PRO A 430 -21.07 2.50 -27.65
C PRO A 430 -20.26 3.70 -27.16
N THR A 431 -19.71 4.49 -28.08
CA THR A 431 -18.92 5.66 -27.72
C THR A 431 -19.83 6.52 -26.86
N ALA A 432 -19.37 6.87 -25.66
CA ALA A 432 -19.94 8.02 -24.96
C ALA A 432 -20.04 9.14 -25.99
N GLN A 433 -21.24 9.72 -26.17
CA GLN A 433 -21.52 10.78 -27.14
C GLN A 433 -20.77 12.09 -26.84
N ASP A 434 -19.59 12.02 -26.23
CA ASP A 434 -18.70 13.14 -26.06
C ASP A 434 -17.76 13.16 -27.26
N ASN A 435 -17.90 14.21 -28.08
CA ASN A 435 -17.05 14.55 -29.23
C ASN A 435 -15.55 14.69 -28.91
N ASN A 436 -15.15 14.35 -27.68
CA ASN A 436 -13.81 14.48 -27.10
C ASN A 436 -13.22 13.14 -26.62
N SER A 437 -13.83 11.99 -26.96
CA SER A 437 -13.15 10.70 -26.77
C SER A 437 -11.84 10.69 -27.57
N PRO A 438 -10.68 10.46 -26.94
CA PRO A 438 -9.38 10.73 -27.55
C PRO A 438 -9.01 9.74 -28.66
N THR A 439 -9.69 8.60 -28.76
CA THR A 439 -9.35 7.52 -29.71
C THR A 439 -10.62 6.96 -30.35
N VAL A 440 -10.71 7.03 -31.68
CA VAL A 440 -11.75 6.36 -32.45
C VAL A 440 -11.23 4.96 -32.79
N PHE A 441 -11.83 3.93 -32.21
CA PHE A 441 -11.52 2.54 -32.52
C PHE A 441 -12.28 2.07 -33.76
N ASN A 442 -11.68 1.16 -34.52
CA ASN A 442 -12.36 0.52 -35.63
C ASN A 442 -13.55 -0.29 -35.14
N SER A 443 -14.68 -0.19 -35.87
CA SER A 443 -15.83 -1.08 -35.67
C SER A 443 -15.47 -2.51 -36.05
N LEU A 444 -16.27 -3.46 -35.57
CA LEU A 444 -16.11 -4.90 -35.85
C LEU A 444 -15.99 -5.16 -37.37
N ASN A 445 -16.87 -4.55 -38.16
CA ASN A 445 -16.91 -4.74 -39.61
C ASN A 445 -15.65 -4.20 -40.30
N ASN A 446 -15.13 -3.06 -39.86
CA ASN A 446 -13.90 -2.48 -40.41
C ASN A 446 -12.69 -3.34 -40.04
N ALA A 447 -12.59 -3.77 -38.79
CA ALA A 447 -11.53 -4.68 -38.35
C ALA A 447 -11.58 -6.02 -39.10
N LEU A 448 -12.77 -6.58 -39.33
CA LEU A 448 -12.94 -7.81 -40.11
C LEU A 448 -12.51 -7.63 -41.57
N SER A 449 -12.76 -6.47 -42.17
CA SER A 449 -12.31 -6.15 -43.53
C SER A 449 -10.78 -6.15 -43.65
N LEU A 450 -10.06 -5.73 -42.60
CA LEU A 450 -8.60 -5.76 -42.56
C LEU A 450 -8.06 -7.19 -42.46
N LEU A 451 -8.75 -8.08 -41.73
CA LEU A 451 -8.40 -9.51 -41.64
C LEU A 451 -8.68 -10.27 -42.94
N THR A 452 -9.64 -9.81 -43.75
CA THR A 452 -10.12 -10.51 -44.95
C THR A 452 -9.62 -9.91 -46.26
N SER A 453 -9.00 -8.72 -46.21
CA SER A 453 -8.53 -8.03 -47.41
C SER A 453 -7.40 -8.81 -48.09
N PRO A 454 -7.53 -9.17 -49.37
CA PRO A 454 -6.46 -9.85 -50.12
C PRO A 454 -5.24 -8.95 -50.43
N SER A 455 -5.30 -7.65 -50.09
CA SER A 455 -4.22 -6.68 -50.35
C SER A 455 -3.23 -6.49 -49.19
N THR A 456 -3.48 -7.07 -48.01
CA THR A 456 -2.56 -6.98 -46.87
C THR A 456 -1.46 -8.04 -46.99
N THR A 457 -0.37 -7.67 -47.67
CA THR A 457 0.92 -8.37 -47.56
C THR A 457 1.58 -8.21 -46.17
N THR A 458 0.88 -7.56 -45.24
CA THR A 458 1.33 -7.28 -43.87
C THR A 458 0.94 -8.41 -42.94
N TYR A 459 1.90 -9.26 -42.61
CA TYR A 459 1.86 -10.11 -41.43
C TYR A 459 1.93 -9.20 -40.19
N PHE A 460 1.21 -9.57 -39.12
CA PHE A 460 1.50 -9.03 -37.79
C PHE A 460 2.35 -10.03 -37.01
N GLU A 461 3.23 -9.48 -36.19
CA GLU A 461 4.25 -10.23 -35.46
C GLU A 461 3.91 -10.24 -33.97
N ILE A 462 3.90 -11.42 -33.35
CA ILE A 462 3.78 -11.54 -31.89
C ILE A 462 5.17 -11.70 -31.32
N SER A 463 5.61 -10.72 -30.54
CA SER A 463 6.89 -10.78 -29.82
C SER A 463 6.66 -11.33 -28.42
N VAL A 464 7.12 -12.56 -28.16
CA VAL A 464 7.03 -13.20 -26.84
C VAL A 464 8.37 -13.08 -26.13
N LEU A 465 8.35 -12.54 -24.91
CA LEU A 465 9.52 -12.52 -24.03
C LEU A 465 9.58 -13.83 -23.22
N ASN A 466 10.68 -14.58 -23.37
CA ASN A 466 11.00 -15.73 -22.53
C ASN A 466 12.34 -15.46 -21.82
N GLY A 467 12.27 -15.00 -20.57
CA GLY A 467 13.45 -14.46 -19.88
C GLY A 467 14.02 -13.26 -20.64
N GLN A 468 15.26 -13.37 -21.13
CA GLN A 468 15.92 -12.31 -21.93
C GLN A 468 15.74 -12.46 -23.44
N THR A 469 15.07 -13.51 -23.93
CA THR A 469 15.00 -13.82 -25.37
C THR A 469 13.64 -13.44 -25.93
N VAL A 470 13.63 -12.59 -26.97
CA VAL A 470 12.41 -12.23 -27.70
C VAL A 470 12.23 -13.20 -28.88
N THR A 471 11.11 -13.93 -28.91
CA THR A 471 10.73 -14.79 -30.04
C THR A 471 9.61 -14.14 -30.83
N THR A 472 9.84 -13.86 -32.10
CA THR A 472 8.85 -13.28 -33.00
C THR A 472 8.10 -14.38 -33.74
N VAL A 473 6.78 -14.40 -33.60
CA VAL A 473 5.90 -15.39 -34.22
C VAL A 473 5.12 -14.73 -35.37
N PRO A 474 5.41 -15.08 -36.64
CA PRO A 474 4.63 -14.63 -37.77
C PRO A 474 3.33 -15.42 -37.88
N LEU A 475 2.21 -14.73 -38.10
CA LEU A 475 0.88 -15.34 -38.06
C LEU A 475 0.35 -15.82 -39.41
N LEU A 476 0.90 -15.32 -40.52
CA LEU A 476 0.34 -15.57 -41.85
C LEU A 476 1.45 -15.68 -42.90
N ASN A 477 1.80 -16.90 -43.29
CA ASN A 477 2.56 -17.15 -44.50
C ASN A 477 1.62 -17.68 -45.60
N ASN A 478 0.79 -16.81 -46.20
CA ASN A 478 -0.06 -17.05 -47.39
C ASN A 478 -0.87 -18.38 -47.51
N SER A 479 -0.94 -19.19 -46.45
CA SER A 479 -1.47 -20.56 -46.48
C SER A 479 -2.25 -20.94 -45.22
N GLY A 480 -2.28 -20.07 -44.20
CA GLY A 480 -3.15 -20.21 -43.03
C GLY A 480 -4.59 -19.80 -43.36
N ARG A 481 -5.55 -20.69 -43.12
CA ARG A 481 -6.99 -20.37 -43.23
C ARG A 481 -7.44 -19.67 -41.96
N ILE A 482 -7.94 -18.44 -42.08
CA ILE A 482 -8.68 -17.77 -41.01
C ILE A 482 -10.12 -18.27 -41.08
N PHE A 483 -10.65 -18.76 -39.96
CA PHE A 483 -12.04 -19.16 -39.86
C PHE A 483 -12.80 -18.12 -39.05
N PHE A 484 -13.97 -17.75 -39.56
CA PHE A 484 -14.91 -16.88 -38.88
C PHE A 484 -16.17 -17.68 -38.56
N SER A 485 -16.64 -17.58 -37.33
CA SER A 485 -17.99 -18.01 -36.97
C SER A 485 -18.68 -16.86 -36.24
N ASN A 486 -19.83 -16.43 -36.77
CA ASN A 486 -20.73 -15.53 -36.03
C ASN A 486 -21.17 -16.28 -34.78
N GLY A 487 -20.94 -15.67 -33.62
CA GLY A 487 -21.15 -16.30 -32.32
C GLY A 487 -22.61 -16.67 -32.10
N THR A 488 -22.99 -17.90 -32.40
CA THR A 488 -23.86 -18.64 -31.48
C THR A 488 -22.92 -19.23 -30.45
N CYS A 489 -22.82 -18.59 -29.30
CA CYS A 489 -22.06 -19.20 -28.21
C CYS A 489 -22.67 -20.57 -27.89
N LEU A 490 -21.82 -21.59 -27.85
CA LEU A 490 -22.14 -22.89 -27.27
C LEU A 490 -22.27 -22.73 -25.75
N GLY A 491 -23.30 -22.01 -25.27
CA GLY A 491 -23.55 -21.84 -23.83
C GLY A 491 -24.50 -20.71 -23.40
N CYS A 492 -24.63 -19.59 -24.13
CA CYS A 492 -25.42 -18.43 -23.64
C CYS A 492 -26.89 -18.42 -24.05
N ASP A 493 -27.35 -19.36 -24.89
CA ASP A 493 -28.79 -19.53 -25.18
C ASP A 493 -29.62 -20.06 -23.99
N LEU A 494 -28.98 -20.31 -22.84
CA LEU A 494 -29.67 -20.74 -21.61
C LEU A 494 -30.04 -19.62 -20.63
N LEU A 495 -29.68 -18.35 -20.89
CA LEU A 495 -29.89 -17.28 -19.89
C LEU A 495 -30.63 -16.03 -20.39
N TYR A 496 -31.10 -15.97 -21.63
CA TYR A 496 -31.91 -14.84 -22.09
C TYR A 496 -33.11 -15.24 -22.94
N SER A 497 -34.21 -15.57 -22.28
CA SER A 497 -35.54 -15.47 -22.86
C SER A 497 -36.52 -14.95 -21.80
N PRO A 498 -37.03 -13.71 -21.94
CA PRO A 498 -38.10 -13.23 -21.08
C PRO A 498 -39.43 -13.66 -21.69
N THR A 499 -39.82 -14.93 -21.51
CA THR A 499 -41.22 -15.36 -21.52
C THR A 499 -41.36 -16.63 -20.70
N PHE A 500 -41.86 -16.47 -19.48
CA PHE A 500 -42.30 -17.59 -18.65
C PHE A 500 -43.48 -18.31 -19.32
N ALA A 501 -43.19 -19.43 -19.98
CA ALA A 501 -44.08 -20.57 -20.02
C ALA A 501 -43.33 -21.72 -19.37
N ALA A 502 -43.63 -21.97 -18.10
CA ALA A 502 -42.98 -22.99 -17.30
C ALA A 502 -43.28 -24.39 -17.83
N THR A 503 -42.33 -25.00 -18.54
CA THR A 503 -42.19 -26.46 -18.60
C THR A 503 -41.22 -26.87 -17.51
N SER A 504 -41.75 -27.09 -16.32
CA SER A 504 -41.02 -27.79 -15.27
C SER A 504 -40.75 -29.21 -15.75
N SER A 505 -39.47 -29.58 -15.91
CA SER A 505 -39.06 -30.98 -15.77
C SER A 505 -39.13 -31.36 -14.29
N GLY A 506 -40.33 -31.30 -13.73
CA GLY A 506 -40.59 -31.81 -12.40
C GLY A 506 -40.37 -33.32 -12.40
N TYR A 507 -39.67 -33.81 -11.38
CA TYR A 507 -39.66 -35.24 -11.07
C TYR A 507 -41.10 -35.74 -11.10
N SER A 508 -41.36 -36.81 -11.87
CA SER A 508 -42.71 -37.36 -11.93
C SER A 508 -43.18 -37.68 -10.51
N ALA A 509 -44.48 -37.52 -10.24
CA ALA A 509 -45.03 -37.87 -8.92
C ALA A 509 -44.67 -39.31 -8.49
N GLY A 510 -44.43 -40.20 -9.46
CA GLY A 510 -43.91 -41.55 -9.22
C GLY A 510 -42.44 -41.60 -8.77
N ALA A 511 -41.58 -40.70 -9.26
CA ALA A 511 -40.18 -40.62 -8.83
C ALA A 511 -40.05 -40.09 -7.40
N LEU A 512 -40.80 -39.05 -7.04
CA LEU A 512 -40.83 -38.53 -5.67
C LEU A 512 -41.50 -39.52 -4.69
N GLY A 513 -42.57 -40.19 -5.13
CA GLY A 513 -43.19 -41.27 -4.36
C GLY A 513 -42.25 -42.45 -4.12
N GLY A 514 -41.48 -42.85 -5.14
CA GLY A 514 -40.48 -43.91 -5.01
C GLY A 514 -39.35 -43.57 -4.04
N LEU A 515 -38.87 -42.32 -4.06
CA LEU A 515 -37.82 -41.85 -3.15
C LEU A 515 -38.32 -41.80 -1.70
N ALA A 516 -39.57 -41.38 -1.47
CA ALA A 516 -40.19 -41.38 -0.14
C ALA A 516 -40.31 -42.80 0.44
N VAL A 517 -40.77 -43.76 -0.36
CA VAL A 517 -40.87 -45.17 0.07
C VAL A 517 -39.48 -45.76 0.36
N ALA A 518 -38.49 -45.46 -0.48
CA ALA A 518 -37.12 -45.94 -0.28
C ALA A 518 -36.51 -45.40 1.04
N MET A 519 -36.75 -44.13 1.36
CA MET A 519 -36.28 -43.51 2.61
C MET A 519 -36.93 -44.11 3.86
N ILE A 520 -38.22 -44.47 3.80
CA ILE A 520 -38.90 -45.14 4.92
C ILE A 520 -38.32 -46.55 5.15
N ILE A 521 -38.06 -47.30 4.07
CA ILE A 521 -37.46 -48.65 4.17
C ILE A 521 -36.05 -48.57 4.76
N LEU A 522 -35.23 -47.63 4.27
CA LEU A 522 -33.88 -47.39 4.80
C LEU A 522 -33.90 -46.99 6.27
N GLY A 523 -34.74 -46.02 6.63
CA GLY A 523 -34.90 -45.59 8.03
C GLY A 523 -35.37 -46.71 8.95
N GLY A 524 -36.31 -47.54 8.50
CA GLY A 524 -36.77 -48.73 9.23
C GLY A 524 -35.68 -49.76 9.44
N ALA A 525 -34.88 -50.06 8.40
CA ALA A 525 -33.77 -51.00 8.50
C ALA A 525 -32.70 -50.54 9.50
N PHE A 526 -32.30 -49.27 9.45
CA PHE A 526 -31.36 -48.71 10.42
C PHE A 526 -31.93 -48.68 11.84
N GLY A 527 -33.23 -48.38 12.00
CA GLY A 527 -33.91 -48.40 13.29
C GLY A 527 -33.92 -49.80 13.95
N VAL A 528 -34.20 -50.85 13.18
CA VAL A 528 -34.19 -52.24 13.68
C VAL A 528 -32.77 -52.67 14.07
N VAL A 529 -31.76 -52.35 13.26
CA VAL A 529 -30.35 -52.68 13.56
C VAL A 529 -29.88 -51.94 14.81
N GLY A 530 -30.17 -50.63 14.91
CA GLY A 530 -29.82 -49.84 16.09
C GLY A 530 -30.52 -50.31 17.36
N GLY A 531 -31.82 -50.64 17.28
CA GLY A 531 -32.60 -51.20 18.38
C GLY A 531 -32.05 -52.55 18.85
N TYR A 532 -31.73 -53.45 17.93
CA TYR A 532 -31.13 -54.74 18.27
C TYR A 532 -29.79 -54.58 19.00
N PHE A 533 -28.97 -53.61 18.60
CA PHE A 533 -27.68 -53.37 19.23
C PHE A 533 -27.78 -52.74 20.62
N MET A 534 -28.77 -51.87 20.84
CA MET A 534 -28.99 -51.23 22.14
C MET A 534 -29.69 -52.13 23.15
N PHE A 535 -30.65 -52.96 22.72
CA PHE A 535 -31.44 -53.79 23.64
C PHE A 535 -30.98 -55.25 23.70
N GLY A 536 -30.22 -55.74 22.72
CA GLY A 536 -29.72 -57.12 22.67
C GLY A 536 -28.54 -57.44 23.59
N ARG A 537 -28.03 -56.45 24.36
CA ARG A 537 -26.79 -56.61 25.15
C ARG A 537 -26.95 -56.71 26.67
N GLN A 538 -28.17 -56.83 27.20
CA GLN A 538 -28.36 -57.15 28.62
C GLN A 538 -28.55 -58.66 28.83
N GLY A 539 -27.44 -59.39 28.92
CA GLY A 539 -27.40 -60.69 29.57
C GLY A 539 -27.41 -60.53 31.10
N PRO A 540 -27.99 -61.47 31.87
CA PRO A 540 -28.19 -61.33 33.30
C PRO A 540 -26.87 -61.52 34.05
N GLN A 541 -26.43 -60.50 34.79
CA GLN A 541 -25.36 -60.66 35.77
C GLN A 541 -25.95 -61.04 37.12
N SER A 542 -25.83 -62.33 37.44
CA SER A 542 -25.86 -62.89 38.78
C SER A 542 -24.43 -62.93 39.34
N GLY A 543 -24.25 -62.52 40.60
CA GLY A 543 -22.96 -62.59 41.30
C GLY A 543 -22.97 -61.77 42.60
N ILE A 544 -23.61 -62.29 43.65
CA ILE A 544 -22.96 -62.86 44.85
C ILE A 544 -22.41 -61.81 45.82
N VAL A 545 -23.15 -61.68 46.93
CA VAL A 545 -22.81 -60.97 48.16
C VAL A 545 -21.77 -61.76 48.93
N THR A 546 -20.73 -61.08 49.44
CA THR A 546 -19.95 -61.56 50.59
C THR A 546 -19.89 -60.48 51.68
N LEU A 547 -20.18 -60.92 52.90
CA LEU A 547 -20.33 -60.19 54.16
C LEU A 547 -19.09 -60.45 55.02
N ARG A 548 -18.48 -59.38 55.56
CA ARG A 548 -17.62 -59.25 56.78
C ARG A 548 -16.64 -58.07 56.54
N ASP A 549 -16.39 -57.13 57.43
CA ASP A 549 -16.48 -57.10 58.89
C ASP A 549 -16.81 -55.69 59.42
N MET A 550 -17.39 -55.68 60.62
CA MET A 550 -17.64 -54.52 61.48
C MET A 550 -16.34 -53.98 62.11
N LYS A 551 -16.22 -52.66 62.29
CA LYS A 551 -16.32 -52.03 63.63
C LYS A 551 -16.26 -50.49 63.59
N PRO A 552 -16.75 -49.81 64.65
CA PRO A 552 -17.20 -48.43 64.61
C PRO A 552 -16.35 -47.47 65.47
N GLY A 553 -16.64 -46.17 65.30
CA GLY A 553 -16.56 -45.16 66.36
C GLY A 553 -15.37 -44.21 66.28
N SER A 554 -15.62 -42.99 65.79
CA SER A 554 -15.77 -41.77 66.61
C SER A 554 -16.14 -40.59 65.72
#